data_AF-A0ABD4TRZ9-F1
#
_entry.id   AF-A0ABD4TRZ9-F1
#
_cell.length_a   1.000
_cell.length_b   1.000
_cell.length_c   1.000
_cell.angle_alpha   90.00
_cell.angle_beta   90.00
_cell.angle_gamma   90.00
#
_symmetry.space_group_name_H-M   'P 1'
#
loop_
_entity.id
_entity.type
_entity.pdbx_description
1 polymer ?
#
loop_
_entity_poly.entity_id
_entity_poly.type
_entity_poly.pdbx_seq_one_letter_code
_entity_poly.pdbx_strand_id
1 'polypeptide(L)'
;MVNTPRPDDLTSNVVATIAHLRHKAGLTLEDLADRAGLHRTSLGLVERGERGLTIESAAKIAEALDLSLGSLISCAEADEEDVSPQDTALSPRRLPASVSLNEGRLLQLTGLESSAIRSAVEYVYDTLDLIDAELIARGSKPISGLVELANLSSMIGNLVGAGIAEASSGLYVRNQPHTFPDLVPQRSDLPDLEIKTALEKNRPKGHLPKEGVYLTFRYVLGGPKGEYVRGKDGRGRTAWIWEVRVGYLGLDDFSISNTEGDSGKTAVIKSNSFKSMSAVMYDPRFFPYERNWGGLSASGATDT
;
A
#
# COMPACT_ATOMS: atom_id res chain seq x y z
N MET A 1 8.19 30.48 -7.34
CA MET A 1 6.93 31.20 -7.04
C MET A 1 6.01 30.18 -6.40
N VAL A 2 5.60 30.41 -5.15
CA VAL A 2 4.67 29.54 -4.41
C VAL A 2 3.31 29.65 -5.10
N ASN A 3 2.73 28.53 -5.53
CA ASN A 3 1.39 28.50 -6.12
C ASN A 3 0.38 28.61 -4.99
N THR A 4 0.08 29.83 -4.56
CA THR A 4 -0.99 30.08 -3.60
C THR A 4 -2.32 29.70 -4.27
N PRO A 5 -3.13 28.78 -3.70
CA PRO A 5 -4.43 28.44 -4.28
C PRO A 5 -5.27 29.70 -4.45
N ARG A 6 -6.04 29.77 -5.55
CA ARG A 6 -6.92 30.92 -5.76
C ARG A 6 -8.00 30.91 -4.65
N PRO A 7 -8.43 32.07 -4.12
CA PRO A 7 -9.39 32.13 -3.01
C PRO A 7 -10.70 31.36 -3.26
N ASP A 8 -11.09 31.25 -4.54
CA ASP A 8 -12.32 30.57 -4.98
C ASP A 8 -12.23 29.03 -4.85
N ASP A 9 -11.02 28.45 -4.95
CA ASP A 9 -10.79 27.00 -4.83
C ASP A 9 -10.94 26.53 -3.37
N LEU A 10 -10.35 27.26 -2.42
CA LEU A 10 -10.45 26.93 -0.99
C LEU A 10 -11.88 27.03 -0.46
N THR A 11 -12.60 28.08 -0.87
CA THR A 11 -13.99 28.28 -0.45
C THR A 11 -14.87 27.12 -0.93
N SER A 12 -14.65 26.65 -2.16
CA SER A 12 -15.38 25.52 -2.74
C SER A 12 -15.08 24.21 -2.01
N ASN A 13 -13.80 23.95 -1.66
CA ASN A 13 -13.40 22.77 -0.92
C ASN A 13 -13.99 22.75 0.49
N VAL A 14 -13.97 23.87 1.20
CA VAL A 14 -14.58 23.98 2.53
C VAL A 14 -16.08 23.69 2.46
N VAL A 15 -16.77 24.18 1.44
CA VAL A 15 -18.21 23.90 1.23
C VAL A 15 -18.45 22.41 0.95
N ALA A 16 -17.62 21.77 0.13
CA ALA A 16 -17.72 20.33 -0.15
C ALA A 16 -17.50 19.48 1.10
N THR A 17 -16.50 19.81 1.92
CA THR A 17 -16.20 19.12 3.18
C THR A 17 -17.33 19.30 4.20
N ILE A 18 -17.94 20.48 4.29
CA ILE A 18 -19.14 20.71 5.14
C ILE A 18 -20.26 19.73 4.74
N ALA A 19 -20.55 19.62 3.45
CA ALA A 19 -21.59 18.71 2.96
C ALA A 19 -21.24 17.25 3.29
N HIS A 20 -20.00 16.83 3.07
CA HIS A 20 -19.52 15.48 3.40
C HIS A 20 -19.68 15.16 4.89
N LEU A 21 -19.19 16.04 5.77
CA LEU A 21 -19.27 15.86 7.22
C LEU A 21 -20.72 15.84 7.73
N ARG A 22 -21.58 16.70 7.16
CA ARG A 22 -23.03 16.70 7.45
C ARG A 22 -23.66 15.33 7.13
N HIS A 23 -23.37 14.78 5.95
CA HIS A 23 -23.87 13.46 5.55
C HIS A 23 -23.33 12.34 6.43
N LYS A 24 -22.05 12.38 6.81
CA LYS A 24 -21.42 11.41 7.71
C LYS A 24 -22.02 11.44 9.12
N ALA A 25 -22.40 12.62 9.60
CA ALA A 25 -23.10 12.79 10.88
C ALA A 25 -24.59 12.43 10.82
N GLY A 26 -25.13 12.06 9.65
CA GLY A 26 -26.54 11.74 9.47
C GLY A 26 -27.47 12.95 9.60
N LEU A 27 -26.93 14.17 9.49
CA LEU A 27 -27.67 15.41 9.67
C LEU A 27 -28.35 15.85 8.37
N THR A 28 -29.59 16.27 8.46
CA THR A 28 -30.24 17.00 7.37
C THR A 28 -29.69 18.43 7.30
N LEU A 29 -29.97 19.11 6.17
CA LEU A 29 -29.61 20.52 6.03
C LEU A 29 -30.31 21.41 7.08
N GLU A 30 -31.50 21.00 7.53
CA GLU A 30 -32.27 21.68 8.57
C GLU A 30 -31.59 21.49 9.93
N ASP A 31 -31.21 20.25 10.26
CA ASP A 31 -30.53 19.94 11.53
C ASP A 31 -29.20 20.69 11.67
N LEU A 32 -28.39 20.75 10.60
CA LEU A 32 -27.13 21.48 10.64
C LEU A 32 -27.34 22.99 10.74
N ALA A 33 -28.34 23.53 10.03
CA ALA A 33 -28.66 24.95 10.07
C ALA A 33 -29.12 25.37 11.47
N ASP A 34 -30.02 24.60 12.08
CA ASP A 34 -30.51 24.84 13.44
C ASP A 34 -29.38 24.75 14.45
N ARG A 35 -28.52 23.73 14.35
CA ARG A 35 -27.37 23.56 15.25
C ARG A 35 -26.32 24.67 15.10
N ALA A 36 -26.14 25.21 13.90
CA ALA A 36 -25.23 26.34 13.63
C ALA A 36 -25.86 27.72 13.90
N GLY A 37 -27.15 27.79 14.25
CA GLY A 37 -27.87 29.06 14.37
C GLY A 37 -27.94 29.84 13.04
N LEU A 38 -27.99 29.14 11.91
CA LEU A 38 -28.08 29.69 10.56
C LEU A 38 -29.45 29.42 9.95
N HIS A 39 -29.88 30.27 9.02
CA HIS A 39 -31.13 30.00 8.29
C HIS A 39 -30.90 28.88 7.27
N ARG A 40 -31.75 27.85 7.24
CA ARG A 40 -31.69 26.71 6.30
C ARG A 40 -31.45 27.13 4.85
N THR A 41 -32.18 28.14 4.38
CA THR A 41 -32.01 28.70 3.03
C THR A 41 -30.61 29.28 2.79
N SER A 42 -30.03 29.93 3.80
CA SER A 42 -28.66 30.49 3.69
C SER A 42 -27.62 29.39 3.59
N LEU A 43 -27.74 28.32 4.41
CA LEU A 43 -26.84 27.16 4.32
C LEU A 43 -27.00 26.43 2.99
N GLY A 44 -28.23 26.29 2.47
CA GLY A 44 -28.48 25.68 1.17
C GLY A 44 -27.92 26.48 -0.01
N LEU A 45 -27.96 27.82 0.05
CA LEU A 45 -27.33 28.69 -0.96
C LEU A 45 -25.82 28.56 -0.95
N VAL A 46 -25.23 28.39 0.25
CA VAL A 46 -23.79 28.14 0.42
C VAL A 46 -23.39 26.79 -0.16
N GLU A 47 -24.09 25.70 0.17
CA GLU A 47 -23.78 24.35 -0.36
C GLU A 47 -23.89 24.25 -1.89
N ARG A 48 -24.72 25.08 -2.53
CA ARG A 48 -24.85 25.13 -4.00
C ARG A 48 -23.90 26.11 -4.69
N GLY A 49 -23.05 26.81 -3.95
CA GLY A 49 -22.14 27.83 -4.49
C GLY A 49 -22.85 29.11 -4.97
N GLU A 50 -24.14 29.28 -4.67
CA GLU A 50 -24.94 30.45 -5.03
C GLU A 50 -24.71 31.64 -4.08
N ARG A 51 -24.10 31.38 -2.91
CA ARG A 51 -23.70 32.40 -1.92
C ARG A 51 -22.35 32.06 -1.31
N GLY A 52 -21.47 33.05 -1.20
CA GLY A 52 -20.15 32.89 -0.58
C GLY A 52 -20.23 32.55 0.92
N LEU A 53 -19.34 31.66 1.37
CA LEU A 53 -19.20 31.27 2.77
C LEU A 53 -18.36 32.31 3.52
N THR A 54 -18.94 32.96 4.53
CA THR A 54 -18.19 33.87 5.42
C THR A 54 -17.46 33.10 6.51
N ILE A 55 -16.35 33.64 7.02
CA ILE A 55 -15.59 33.05 8.15
C ILE A 55 -16.49 32.84 9.38
N GLU A 56 -17.38 33.80 9.67
CA GLU A 56 -18.33 33.69 10.79
C GLU A 56 -19.29 32.51 10.60
N SER A 57 -19.85 32.34 9.40
CA SER A 57 -20.73 31.21 9.08
C SER A 57 -19.96 29.89 9.13
N ALA A 58 -18.73 29.85 8.63
CA ALA A 58 -17.87 28.67 8.66
C ALA A 58 -17.54 28.25 10.10
N ALA A 59 -17.25 29.20 10.99
CA ALA A 59 -16.98 28.92 12.40
C ALA A 59 -18.20 28.30 13.11
N LYS A 60 -19.39 28.86 12.89
CA LYS A 60 -20.65 28.33 13.45
C LYS A 60 -20.97 26.93 12.92
N ILE A 61 -20.73 26.69 11.64
CA ILE A 61 -20.92 25.36 11.03
C ILE A 61 -19.91 24.35 11.58
N ALA A 62 -18.64 24.74 11.74
CA ALA A 62 -17.61 23.88 12.33
C ALA A 62 -17.99 23.46 13.75
N GLU A 63 -18.41 24.42 14.58
CA GLU A 63 -18.86 24.15 15.96
C GLU A 63 -20.09 23.23 15.97
N ALA A 64 -21.03 23.43 15.05
CA ALA A 64 -22.19 22.55 14.87
C ALA A 64 -21.83 21.14 14.37
N LEU A 65 -20.62 20.93 13.84
CA LEU A 65 -20.08 19.63 13.46
C LEU A 65 -19.12 19.05 14.52
N ASP A 66 -19.04 19.66 15.70
CA ASP A 66 -18.12 19.29 16.78
C ASP A 66 -16.63 19.44 16.37
N LEU A 67 -16.33 20.45 15.54
CA LEU A 67 -15.00 20.76 15.04
C LEU A 67 -14.60 22.20 15.35
N SER A 68 -13.29 22.45 15.40
CA SER A 68 -12.78 23.83 15.32
C SER A 68 -12.80 24.31 13.87
N LEU A 69 -12.89 25.62 13.64
CA LEU A 69 -12.77 26.19 12.29
C LEU A 69 -11.45 25.77 11.61
N GLY A 70 -10.35 25.72 12.37
CA GLY A 70 -9.06 25.25 11.86
C GLY A 70 -9.12 23.79 11.42
N SER A 71 -9.78 22.92 12.20
CA SER A 71 -9.98 21.51 11.84
C SER A 71 -10.83 21.35 10.58
N LEU A 72 -11.88 22.17 10.42
CA LEU A 72 -12.71 22.17 9.22
C LEU A 72 -11.90 22.56 7.98
N ILE A 73 -11.06 23.59 8.10
CA ILE A 73 -10.16 24.02 7.01
C ILE A 73 -9.14 22.91 6.71
N SER A 74 -8.53 22.29 7.71
CA SER A 74 -7.60 21.17 7.48
C SER A 74 -8.27 19.97 6.82
N CYS A 75 -9.54 19.69 7.12
CA CYS A 75 -10.30 18.66 6.41
C CYS A 75 -10.59 19.06 4.96
N ALA A 76 -10.86 20.34 4.69
CA ALA A 76 -11.07 20.87 3.35
C ALA A 76 -9.78 20.93 2.51
N GLU A 77 -8.64 21.11 3.16
CA GLU A 77 -7.32 20.96 2.57
C GLU A 77 -6.97 19.48 2.34
N ALA A 78 -7.62 18.55 3.04
CA ALA A 78 -7.41 17.11 2.89
C ALA A 78 -8.24 16.48 1.75
N ASP A 79 -9.28 17.16 1.25
CA ASP A 79 -10.20 16.69 0.20
C ASP A 79 -9.97 17.39 -1.15
N GLU A 80 -8.76 17.28 -1.68
CA GLU A 80 -8.42 16.98 -3.07
C GLU A 80 -6.92 16.67 -3.02
N GLU A 81 -6.53 15.47 -3.45
CA GLU A 81 -5.21 14.86 -3.22
C GLU A 81 -4.02 15.72 -3.70
N ASP A 82 -3.62 16.70 -2.91
CA ASP A 82 -2.27 17.25 -2.89
C ASP A 82 -1.65 16.83 -1.56
N VAL A 83 -0.88 15.75 -1.62
CA VAL A 83 -0.06 15.31 -0.50
C VAL A 83 0.86 16.49 -0.15
N SER A 84 0.76 17.00 1.07
CA SER A 84 1.63 18.07 1.53
C SER A 84 3.09 17.57 1.54
N PRO A 85 4.08 18.39 1.11
CA PRO A 85 5.50 18.07 1.22
C PRO A 85 5.95 17.70 2.64
N GLN A 86 5.17 18.00 3.67
CA GLN A 86 5.47 17.67 5.06
C GLN A 86 5.00 16.26 5.48
N ASP A 87 4.06 15.65 4.76
CA ASP A 87 3.55 14.28 5.04
C ASP A 87 4.41 13.17 4.40
N THR A 88 5.55 13.51 3.81
CA THR A 88 6.53 12.51 3.35
C THR A 88 7.78 12.46 4.21
N ALA A 89 7.92 13.40 5.16
CA ALA A 89 8.87 13.32 6.26
C ALA A 89 8.33 12.49 7.45
N LEU A 90 7.42 11.54 7.17
CA LEU A 90 6.79 10.71 8.17
C LEU A 90 7.78 9.70 8.74
N SER A 91 7.62 9.41 10.02
CA SER A 91 8.45 8.46 10.74
C SER A 91 8.65 7.17 9.94
N PRO A 92 9.90 6.65 9.88
CA PRO A 92 10.21 5.48 9.08
C PRO A 92 9.22 4.34 9.34
N ARG A 93 8.69 3.76 8.26
CA ARG A 93 7.78 2.63 8.38
C ARG A 93 8.57 1.43 8.87
N ARG A 94 8.31 1.01 10.11
CA ARG A 94 9.00 -0.11 10.77
C ARG A 94 8.04 -1.23 11.08
N LEU A 95 8.50 -2.45 10.82
CA LEU A 95 7.76 -3.67 11.04
C LEU A 95 8.02 -4.21 12.45
N PRO A 96 6.97 -4.44 13.27
CA PRO A 96 7.16 -5.05 14.56
C PRO A 96 7.62 -6.51 14.38
N ALA A 97 8.43 -7.02 15.31
CA ALA A 97 8.92 -8.41 15.26
C ALA A 97 7.78 -9.44 15.22
N SER A 98 6.59 -9.09 15.72
CA SER A 98 5.40 -9.95 15.73
C SER A 98 4.86 -10.31 14.34
N VAL A 99 5.30 -9.64 13.27
CA VAL A 99 4.91 -10.01 11.90
C VAL A 99 5.71 -11.19 11.35
N SER A 100 6.83 -11.56 11.97
CA SER A 100 7.67 -12.67 11.54
C SER A 100 7.03 -14.01 11.94
N LEU A 101 7.03 -14.97 11.01
CA LEU A 101 6.46 -16.30 11.19
C LEU A 101 7.43 -17.37 10.68
N ASN A 102 7.26 -18.61 11.13
CA ASN A 102 7.93 -19.78 10.57
C ASN A 102 9.45 -19.61 10.33
N GLU A 103 10.16 -18.96 11.27
CA GLU A 103 11.55 -18.55 11.08
C GLU A 103 12.49 -19.74 10.83
N GLY A 104 12.26 -20.88 11.50
CA GLY A 104 13.02 -22.10 11.28
C GLY A 104 12.88 -22.64 9.85
N ARG A 105 11.71 -22.46 9.22
CA ARG A 105 11.49 -22.87 7.82
C ARG A 105 12.15 -21.92 6.83
N LEU A 106 12.16 -20.61 7.12
CA LEU A 106 12.91 -19.62 6.36
C LEU A 106 14.41 -19.95 6.38
N LEU A 107 14.96 -20.13 7.58
CA LEU A 107 16.38 -20.45 7.78
C LEU A 107 16.76 -21.77 7.09
N GLN A 108 15.92 -22.80 7.20
CA GLN A 108 16.16 -24.08 6.54
C GLN A 108 16.22 -23.98 5.02
N LEU A 109 15.31 -23.21 4.40
CA LEU A 109 15.20 -23.15 2.94
C LEU A 109 16.12 -22.11 2.30
N THR A 110 16.60 -21.12 3.05
CA THR A 110 17.32 -19.97 2.48
C THR A 110 18.59 -19.61 3.23
N GLY A 111 18.80 -20.11 4.45
CA GLY A 111 19.86 -19.61 5.33
C GLY A 111 19.64 -18.19 5.86
N LEU A 112 18.54 -17.52 5.52
CA LEU A 112 18.21 -16.17 5.98
C LEU A 112 17.46 -16.21 7.31
N GLU A 113 17.74 -15.23 8.17
CA GLU A 113 16.94 -14.95 9.36
C GLU A 113 15.70 -14.10 9.03
N SER A 114 14.69 -14.11 9.90
CA SER A 114 13.50 -13.27 9.75
C SER A 114 13.83 -11.77 9.77
N SER A 115 14.90 -11.39 10.48
CA SER A 115 15.48 -10.05 10.50
C SER A 115 15.88 -9.56 9.11
N ALA A 116 16.41 -10.43 8.24
CA ALA A 116 16.77 -10.09 6.87
C ALA A 116 15.54 -9.77 6.01
N ILE A 117 14.45 -10.53 6.18
CA ILE A 117 13.18 -10.28 5.47
C ILE A 117 12.56 -8.96 5.95
N ARG A 118 12.52 -8.69 7.26
CA ARG A 118 12.01 -7.42 7.78
C ARG A 118 12.85 -6.24 7.26
N SER A 119 14.17 -6.35 7.32
CA SER A 119 15.09 -5.30 6.85
C SER A 119 14.92 -5.04 5.35
N ALA A 120 14.72 -6.09 4.55
CA ALA A 120 14.46 -5.93 3.12
C ALA A 120 13.12 -5.23 2.81
N VAL A 121 12.08 -5.50 3.60
CA VAL A 121 10.79 -4.80 3.47
C VAL A 121 10.90 -3.35 3.93
N GLU A 122 11.60 -3.08 5.03
CA GLU A 122 11.86 -1.71 5.50
C GLU A 122 12.72 -0.91 4.51
N TYR A 123 13.70 -1.56 3.86
CA TYR A 123 14.48 -0.97 2.76
C TYR A 123 13.58 -0.53 1.59
N VAL A 124 12.61 -1.37 1.20
CA VAL A 124 11.62 -1.01 0.18
C VAL A 124 10.81 0.20 0.62
N TYR A 125 10.37 0.21 1.88
CA TYR A 125 9.58 1.31 2.41
C TYR A 125 10.35 2.62 2.39
N ASP A 126 11.56 2.63 2.96
CA ASP A 126 12.41 3.81 3.02
C ASP A 126 12.74 4.34 1.62
N THR A 127 12.97 3.45 0.65
CA THR A 127 13.26 3.85 -0.73
C THR A 127 12.05 4.45 -1.43
N LEU A 128 10.87 3.81 -1.31
CA LEU A 128 9.65 4.33 -1.93
C LEU A 128 9.20 5.64 -1.27
N ASP A 129 9.31 5.74 0.04
CA ASP A 129 8.94 6.94 0.80
C ASP A 129 9.84 8.12 0.39
N LEU A 130 11.14 7.88 0.18
CA LEU A 130 12.07 8.90 -0.34
C LEU A 130 11.70 9.35 -1.76
N ILE A 131 11.35 8.41 -2.65
CA ILE A 131 10.92 8.74 -4.01
C ILE A 131 9.63 9.56 -3.97
N ASP A 132 8.65 9.12 -3.17
CA ASP A 132 7.37 9.82 -3.02
C ASP A 132 7.58 11.22 -2.41
N ALA A 133 8.47 11.36 -1.43
CA ALA A 133 8.85 12.65 -0.86
C ALA A 133 9.33 13.64 -1.91
N GLU A 134 10.26 13.21 -2.76
CA GLU A 134 10.84 14.08 -3.79
C GLU A 134 9.82 14.41 -4.90
N LEU A 135 8.97 13.45 -5.29
CA LEU A 135 7.91 13.66 -6.26
C LEU A 135 6.89 14.68 -5.73
N ILE A 136 6.45 14.49 -4.49
CA ILE A 136 5.46 15.34 -3.83
C ILE A 136 6.00 16.75 -3.59
N ALA A 137 7.26 16.88 -3.17
CA ALA A 137 7.91 18.18 -3.00
C ALA A 137 7.93 19.01 -4.31
N ARG A 138 7.77 18.36 -5.47
CA ARG A 138 7.69 18.97 -6.79
C ARG A 138 6.25 19.10 -7.33
N GLY A 139 5.24 18.86 -6.50
CA GLY A 139 3.82 18.89 -6.88
C GLY A 139 3.42 17.71 -7.78
N SER A 140 4.13 16.59 -7.71
CA SER A 140 3.79 15.36 -8.42
C SER A 140 3.06 14.38 -7.49
N LYS A 141 2.36 13.41 -8.09
CA LYS A 141 1.73 12.32 -7.34
C LYS A 141 2.80 11.34 -6.84
N PRO A 142 2.53 10.57 -5.76
CA PRO A 142 3.32 9.40 -5.42
C PRO A 142 3.58 8.49 -6.62
N ILE A 143 4.69 7.76 -6.62
CA ILE A 143 5.14 6.93 -7.72
C ILE A 143 4.06 5.92 -8.15
N SER A 144 3.29 5.39 -7.20
CA SER A 144 2.20 4.46 -7.47
C SER A 144 1.09 5.04 -8.35
N GLY A 145 0.93 6.36 -8.37
CA GLY A 145 -0.03 7.08 -9.20
C GLY A 145 0.53 7.51 -10.56
N LEU A 146 1.84 7.34 -10.78
CA LEU A 146 2.54 7.71 -12.01
C LEU A 146 2.88 6.51 -12.90
N VAL A 147 2.98 5.32 -12.32
CA VAL A 147 3.37 4.10 -13.05
C VAL A 147 2.24 3.07 -13.05
N GLU A 148 2.21 2.22 -14.08
CA GLU A 148 1.34 1.04 -14.08
C GLU A 148 1.67 0.13 -12.89
N LEU A 149 0.64 -0.53 -12.34
CA LEU A 149 0.81 -1.39 -11.16
C LEU A 149 1.75 -2.59 -11.42
N ALA A 150 1.86 -3.04 -12.67
CA ALA A 150 2.82 -4.06 -13.06
C ALA A 150 4.27 -3.54 -12.94
N ASN A 151 4.51 -2.28 -13.31
CA ASN A 151 5.81 -1.63 -13.17
C ASN A 151 6.13 -1.40 -11.69
N LEU A 152 5.15 -0.98 -10.88
CA LEU A 152 5.32 -0.85 -9.43
C LEU A 152 5.67 -2.19 -8.78
N SER A 153 5.02 -3.29 -9.19
CA SER A 153 5.37 -4.63 -8.73
C SER A 153 6.82 -4.98 -9.06
N SER A 154 7.27 -4.70 -10.29
CA SER A 154 8.66 -4.92 -10.72
C SER A 154 9.66 -4.10 -9.91
N MET A 155 9.34 -2.82 -9.65
CA MET A 155 10.15 -1.95 -8.79
C MET A 155 10.29 -2.52 -7.38
N ILE A 156 9.18 -2.90 -6.75
CA ILE A 156 9.20 -3.53 -5.42
C ILE A 156 10.03 -4.82 -5.45
N GLY A 157 9.91 -5.65 -6.50
CA GLY A 157 10.67 -6.90 -6.61
C GLY A 157 12.18 -6.66 -6.65
N ASN A 158 12.61 -5.66 -7.41
CA ASN A 158 14.02 -5.26 -7.48
C ASN A 158 14.53 -4.70 -6.15
N LEU A 159 13.74 -3.85 -5.49
CA LEU A 159 14.08 -3.26 -4.20
C LEU A 159 14.17 -4.32 -3.09
N VAL A 160 13.21 -5.26 -3.04
CA VAL A 160 13.26 -6.40 -2.12
C VAL A 160 14.52 -7.22 -2.36
N GLY A 161 14.85 -7.52 -3.61
CA GLY A 161 16.08 -8.25 -3.92
C GLY A 161 17.33 -7.53 -3.43
N ALA A 162 17.43 -6.22 -3.65
CA ALA A 162 18.54 -5.41 -3.13
C ALA A 162 18.59 -5.45 -1.59
N GLY A 163 17.45 -5.22 -0.94
CA GLY A 163 17.34 -5.23 0.52
C GLY A 163 17.68 -6.60 1.14
N ILE A 164 17.30 -7.72 0.51
CA ILE A 164 17.70 -9.05 0.96
C ILE A 164 19.21 -9.22 0.81
N ALA A 165 19.79 -8.88 -0.34
CA ALA A 165 21.23 -9.04 -0.55
C ALA A 165 22.03 -8.26 0.50
N GLU A 166 21.65 -7.01 0.79
CA GLU A 166 22.26 -6.17 1.83
C GLU A 166 22.09 -6.77 3.23
N ALA A 167 20.88 -7.20 3.59
CA ALA A 167 20.58 -7.75 4.91
C ALA A 167 21.09 -9.19 5.11
N SER A 168 21.47 -9.89 4.04
CA SER A 168 21.91 -11.29 4.08
C SER A 168 23.30 -11.49 4.68
N SER A 169 24.00 -10.42 5.06
CA SER A 169 25.38 -10.48 5.57
C SER A 169 26.33 -11.22 4.64
N GLY A 170 26.16 -11.04 3.33
CA GLY A 170 26.99 -11.66 2.29
C GLY A 170 26.61 -13.09 1.91
N LEU A 171 25.51 -13.65 2.42
CA LEU A 171 25.03 -14.96 1.98
C LEU A 171 24.52 -14.94 0.54
N TYR A 172 23.96 -13.82 0.10
CA TYR A 172 23.40 -13.64 -1.24
C TYR A 172 23.84 -12.33 -1.89
N VAL A 173 23.99 -12.37 -3.21
CA VAL A 173 24.17 -11.18 -4.05
C VAL A 173 23.09 -11.11 -5.11
N ARG A 174 22.77 -9.91 -5.56
CA ARG A 174 21.85 -9.73 -6.69
C ARG A 174 22.48 -10.23 -7.98
N ASN A 175 21.71 -10.99 -8.74
CA ASN A 175 22.08 -11.36 -10.08
C ASN A 175 21.91 -10.18 -11.05
N GLN A 176 22.37 -10.35 -12.28
CA GLN A 176 22.15 -9.38 -13.34
C GLN A 176 20.65 -9.15 -13.58
N PRO A 177 20.24 -7.91 -13.94
CA PRO A 177 18.86 -7.62 -14.28
C PRO A 177 18.30 -8.62 -15.31
N HIS A 178 17.02 -8.99 -15.14
CA HIS A 178 16.32 -9.93 -16.02
C HIS A 178 16.94 -11.33 -16.11
N THR A 179 17.81 -11.69 -15.16
CA THR A 179 18.45 -13.00 -15.10
C THR A 179 17.88 -13.81 -13.95
N PHE A 180 17.76 -15.12 -14.16
CA PHE A 180 17.40 -16.06 -13.09
C PHE A 180 18.66 -16.76 -12.58
N PRO A 181 18.75 -17.04 -11.28
CA PRO A 181 17.83 -16.59 -10.23
C PRO A 181 17.98 -15.10 -9.92
N ASP A 182 17.03 -14.52 -9.19
CA ASP A 182 17.12 -13.15 -8.68
C ASP A 182 18.29 -12.93 -7.70
N LEU A 183 18.56 -13.91 -6.84
CA LEU A 183 19.64 -13.87 -5.85
C LEU A 183 20.52 -15.12 -5.99
N VAL A 184 21.82 -14.89 -6.07
CA VAL A 184 22.83 -15.94 -6.21
C VAL A 184 23.52 -16.17 -4.87
N PRO A 185 23.55 -17.41 -4.35
CA PRO A 185 24.19 -17.72 -3.09
C PRO A 185 25.71 -17.58 -3.19
N GLN A 186 26.34 -17.14 -2.11
CA GLN A 186 27.81 -17.05 -1.99
C GLN A 186 28.42 -18.30 -1.36
N ARG A 187 27.59 -19.30 -1.05
CA ARG A 187 27.99 -20.60 -0.53
C ARG A 187 27.28 -21.70 -1.32
N SER A 188 27.98 -22.81 -1.54
CA SER A 188 27.47 -23.93 -2.36
C SER A 188 26.35 -24.74 -1.70
N ASP A 189 26.16 -24.62 -0.38
CA ASP A 189 25.11 -25.32 0.37
C ASP A 189 23.78 -24.55 0.44
N LEU A 190 23.74 -23.33 -0.10
CA LEU A 190 22.55 -22.51 -0.17
C LEU A 190 21.94 -22.56 -1.57
N PRO A 191 20.60 -22.53 -1.69
CA PRO A 191 19.96 -22.54 -2.99
C PRO A 191 19.91 -21.14 -3.60
N ASP A 192 19.83 -21.12 -4.93
CA ASP A 192 19.36 -19.99 -5.71
C ASP A 192 17.97 -19.52 -5.24
N LEU A 193 17.77 -18.21 -5.08
CA LEU A 193 16.46 -17.66 -4.68
C LEU A 193 15.84 -16.82 -5.79
N GLU A 194 14.59 -17.10 -6.08
CA GLU A 194 13.77 -16.34 -7.02
C GLU A 194 12.76 -15.47 -6.27
N ILE A 195 12.60 -14.22 -6.68
CA ILE A 195 11.67 -13.28 -6.05
C ILE A 195 10.46 -13.07 -6.95
N LYS A 196 9.27 -13.09 -6.35
CA LYS A 196 8.03 -12.79 -7.07
C LYS A 196 7.14 -11.86 -6.26
N THR A 197 6.73 -10.77 -6.87
CA THR A 197 5.84 -9.78 -6.25
C THR A 197 4.44 -9.82 -6.83
N ALA A 198 3.43 -9.56 -6.01
CA ALA A 198 2.06 -9.40 -6.49
C ALA A 198 1.23 -8.43 -5.65
N LEU A 199 0.38 -7.65 -6.33
CA LEU A 199 -0.57 -6.75 -5.69
C LEU A 199 -1.82 -7.51 -5.17
N GLU A 200 -2.18 -7.27 -3.91
CA GLU A 200 -3.34 -7.79 -3.20
C GLU A 200 -3.48 -9.32 -3.31
N LYS A 201 -4.47 -9.76 -4.10
CA LYS A 201 -4.82 -11.17 -4.33
C LYS A 201 -4.29 -11.68 -5.66
N ASN A 202 -3.56 -10.85 -6.41
CA ASN A 202 -3.00 -11.25 -7.69
C ASN A 202 -2.04 -12.41 -7.49
N ARG A 203 -2.02 -13.32 -8.45
CA ARG A 203 -1.05 -14.41 -8.45
C ARG A 203 0.30 -13.88 -8.90
N PRO A 204 1.40 -14.20 -8.22
CA PRO A 204 2.72 -13.85 -8.69
C PRO A 204 2.97 -14.53 -10.06
N LYS A 205 3.44 -13.74 -11.04
CA LYS A 205 3.64 -14.19 -12.43
C LYS A 205 5.13 -14.20 -12.78
N GLY A 206 5.56 -15.14 -13.61
CA GLY A 206 6.90 -15.25 -14.16
C GLY A 206 6.86 -15.56 -15.66
N HIS A 207 8.02 -15.54 -16.32
CA HIS A 207 8.08 -15.76 -17.76
C HIS A 207 7.99 -17.26 -18.11
N LEU A 208 8.98 -18.03 -17.67
CA LEU A 208 9.01 -19.48 -17.85
C LEU A 208 8.98 -20.15 -16.47
N PRO A 209 8.35 -21.34 -16.34
CA PRO A 209 8.47 -22.14 -15.13
C PRO A 209 9.93 -22.44 -14.88
N LYS A 210 10.40 -22.15 -13.68
CA LYS A 210 11.76 -22.48 -13.25
C LYS A 210 11.64 -23.16 -11.89
N GLU A 211 12.40 -24.22 -11.73
CA GLU A 211 12.44 -24.96 -10.49
C GLU A 211 13.41 -24.27 -9.52
N GLY A 212 13.05 -24.20 -8.24
CA GLY A 212 13.92 -23.60 -7.23
C GLY A 212 13.18 -23.13 -5.99
N VAL A 213 13.90 -22.37 -5.14
CA VAL A 213 13.34 -21.77 -3.93
C VAL A 213 12.82 -20.37 -4.26
N TYR A 214 11.55 -20.14 -3.95
CA TYR A 214 10.86 -18.90 -4.23
C TYR A 214 10.56 -18.14 -2.94
N LEU A 215 10.79 -16.83 -2.98
CA LEU A 215 10.26 -15.87 -2.03
C LEU A 215 9.19 -15.03 -2.72
N THR A 216 7.96 -15.12 -2.24
CA THR A 216 6.85 -14.34 -2.78
C THR A 216 6.45 -13.22 -1.85
N PHE A 217 6.40 -11.99 -2.36
CA PHE A 217 6.04 -10.79 -1.61
C PHE A 217 4.70 -10.28 -2.13
N ARG A 218 3.70 -10.20 -1.25
CA ARG A 218 2.41 -9.59 -1.59
C ARG A 218 2.24 -8.28 -0.87
N TYR A 219 1.76 -7.29 -1.60
CA TYR A 219 1.59 -5.93 -1.10
C TYR A 219 0.19 -5.40 -1.43
N VAL A 220 -0.27 -4.42 -0.68
CA VAL A 220 -1.49 -3.64 -0.96
C VAL A 220 -1.13 -2.18 -1.12
N LEU A 221 -2.08 -1.37 -1.62
CA LEU A 221 -1.97 0.07 -1.58
C LEU A 221 -2.90 0.61 -0.48
N GLY A 222 -2.32 1.33 0.47
CA GLY A 222 -3.01 1.94 1.61
C GLY A 222 -2.62 3.41 1.78
N GLY A 223 -3.05 4.00 2.89
CA GLY A 223 -2.65 5.35 3.30
C GLY A 223 -1.23 5.36 3.89
N PRO A 224 -0.62 6.57 3.99
CA PRO A 224 0.74 6.73 4.49
C PRO A 224 0.90 6.38 5.98
N LYS A 225 -0.19 6.35 6.76
CA LYS A 225 -0.18 6.01 8.19
C LYS A 225 -0.66 4.57 8.46
N GLY A 226 -0.75 3.76 7.41
CA GLY A 226 -1.15 2.35 7.50
C GLY A 226 -2.66 2.12 7.45
N GLU A 227 -3.42 3.12 6.99
CA GLU A 227 -4.84 2.95 6.69
C GLU A 227 -5.01 1.99 5.51
N TYR A 228 -5.91 1.02 5.63
CA TYR A 228 -6.19 0.07 4.56
C TYR A 228 -7.69 -0.14 4.38
N VAL A 229 -8.15 0.07 3.14
CA VAL A 229 -9.51 -0.24 2.72
C VAL A 229 -9.44 -1.37 1.70
N ARG A 230 -10.13 -2.47 1.99
CA ARG A 230 -10.17 -3.63 1.11
C ARG A 230 -10.96 -3.29 -0.16
N GLY A 231 -10.39 -3.61 -1.31
CA GLY A 231 -11.04 -3.46 -2.61
C GLY A 231 -10.29 -2.48 -3.51
N LYS A 232 -10.69 -2.41 -4.77
CA LYS A 232 -10.02 -1.56 -5.76
C LYS A 232 -10.41 -0.09 -5.64
N ASP A 233 -11.64 0.16 -5.22
CA ASP A 233 -12.27 1.49 -5.25
C ASP A 233 -11.78 2.43 -4.12
N GLY A 234 -11.07 1.87 -3.13
CA GLY A 234 -10.50 2.62 -1.99
C GLY A 234 -8.98 2.41 -1.84
N ARG A 235 -8.27 2.06 -2.92
CA ARG A 235 -6.82 1.90 -2.87
C ARG A 235 -6.17 3.25 -2.54
N GLY A 236 -5.31 3.23 -1.52
CA GLY A 236 -4.43 4.36 -1.28
C GLY A 236 -3.29 4.42 -2.28
N ARG A 237 -2.21 5.12 -1.92
CA ARG A 237 -1.03 5.32 -2.77
C ARG A 237 0.26 4.78 -2.17
N THR A 238 0.24 4.36 -0.92
CA THR A 238 1.43 3.85 -0.22
C THR A 238 1.46 2.33 -0.29
N ALA A 239 2.57 1.75 -0.76
CA ALA A 239 2.73 0.30 -0.86
C ALA A 239 3.06 -0.33 0.50
N TRP A 240 2.24 -1.28 0.95
CA TRP A 240 2.43 -2.03 2.19
C TRP A 240 2.56 -3.52 1.91
N ILE A 241 3.71 -4.13 2.20
CA ILE A 241 3.94 -5.56 2.07
C ILE A 241 3.29 -6.26 3.27
N TRP A 242 2.31 -7.12 2.99
CA TRP A 242 1.47 -7.75 4.01
C TRP A 242 1.74 -9.24 4.17
N GLU A 243 2.33 -9.91 3.17
CA GLU A 243 2.68 -11.32 3.25
C GLU A 243 3.99 -11.59 2.51
N VAL A 244 4.85 -12.37 3.16
CA VAL A 244 5.99 -13.02 2.51
C VAL A 244 5.84 -14.52 2.71
N ARG A 245 5.99 -15.30 1.64
CA ARG A 245 6.06 -16.76 1.71
C ARG A 245 7.35 -17.29 1.13
N VAL A 246 7.80 -18.42 1.66
CA VAL A 246 8.95 -19.19 1.17
C VAL A 246 8.51 -20.61 0.81
N GLY A 247 9.05 -21.14 -0.27
CA GLY A 247 8.83 -22.54 -0.63
C GLY A 247 9.61 -22.96 -1.86
N TYR A 248 9.84 -24.27 -1.97
CA TYR A 248 10.34 -24.86 -3.20
C TYR A 248 9.19 -25.05 -4.18
N LEU A 249 9.40 -24.70 -5.44
CA LEU A 249 8.45 -24.92 -6.52
C LEU A 249 9.11 -25.75 -7.63
N GLY A 250 8.47 -26.85 -8.00
CA GLY A 250 8.81 -27.65 -9.17
C GLY A 250 8.11 -27.15 -10.43
N LEU A 251 8.45 -27.71 -11.59
CA LEU A 251 7.85 -27.31 -12.88
C LEU A 251 6.33 -27.53 -12.91
N ASP A 252 5.83 -28.57 -12.23
CA ASP A 252 4.41 -28.88 -12.13
C ASP A 252 3.62 -27.92 -11.24
N ASP A 253 4.28 -27.03 -10.50
CA ASP A 253 3.62 -26.04 -9.65
C ASP A 253 3.15 -24.80 -10.44
N PHE A 254 3.43 -24.76 -11.74
CA PHE A 254 3.06 -23.64 -12.61
C PHE A 254 1.91 -24.00 -13.55
N SER A 255 1.01 -23.04 -13.76
CA SER A 255 0.04 -23.04 -14.85
C SER A 255 0.62 -22.22 -16.02
N ILE A 256 0.73 -22.84 -17.19
CA ILE A 256 1.11 -22.16 -18.43
C ILE A 256 -0.16 -21.58 -19.06
N SER A 257 -0.22 -20.25 -19.17
CA SER A 257 -1.27 -19.55 -19.92
C SER A 257 -0.91 -19.53 -21.40
N ASN A 258 -1.52 -20.43 -22.18
CA ASN A 258 -1.56 -20.32 -23.64
C ASN A 258 -2.86 -19.63 -24.05
N THR A 259 -3.01 -18.36 -23.69
CA THR A 259 -4.16 -17.56 -24.17
C THR A 259 -3.77 -16.91 -25.50
N GLU A 260 -4.65 -16.97 -26.50
CA GLU A 260 -4.42 -16.37 -27.82
C GLU A 260 -4.22 -14.84 -27.68
N GLY A 261 -3.01 -14.36 -28.01
CA GLY A 261 -2.59 -12.96 -27.82
C GLY A 261 -1.65 -12.70 -26.62
N ASP A 262 -1.50 -13.67 -25.70
CA ASP A 262 -0.43 -13.66 -24.71
C ASP A 262 0.82 -14.27 -25.35
N SER A 263 2.01 -13.78 -25.00
CA SER A 263 3.27 -14.14 -25.66
C SER A 263 3.71 -15.61 -25.50
N GLY A 264 2.84 -16.48 -24.95
CA GLY A 264 3.11 -17.88 -24.62
C GLY A 264 4.11 -18.06 -23.47
N LYS A 265 4.45 -16.97 -22.77
CA LYS A 265 5.57 -16.88 -21.82
C LYS A 265 5.11 -16.38 -20.46
N THR A 266 3.92 -16.78 -20.00
CA THR A 266 3.49 -16.43 -18.64
C THR A 266 3.23 -17.70 -17.84
N ALA A 267 4.11 -17.98 -16.89
CA ALA A 267 3.98 -19.05 -15.91
C ALA A 267 3.45 -18.47 -14.60
N VAL A 268 2.30 -18.97 -14.14
CA VAL A 268 1.65 -18.51 -12.91
C VAL A 268 1.68 -19.63 -11.89
N ILE A 269 2.11 -19.32 -10.66
CA ILE A 269 2.11 -20.31 -9.57
C ILE A 269 0.67 -20.77 -9.29
N LYS A 270 0.45 -22.09 -9.26
CA LYS A 270 -0.85 -22.69 -8.96
C LYS A 270 -1.28 -22.31 -7.54
N SER A 271 -2.57 -22.07 -7.34
CA SER A 271 -3.08 -21.64 -6.03
C SER A 271 -2.78 -22.62 -4.89
N ASN A 272 -2.81 -23.93 -5.16
CA ASN A 272 -2.52 -24.95 -4.14
C ASN A 272 -1.03 -24.95 -3.77
N SER A 273 -0.15 -24.90 -4.78
CA SER A 273 1.31 -24.77 -4.57
C SER A 273 1.67 -23.49 -3.84
N PHE A 274 1.01 -22.36 -4.16
CA PHE A 274 1.22 -21.11 -3.43
C PHE A 274 0.77 -21.20 -1.96
N LYS A 275 -0.35 -21.87 -1.68
CA LYS A 275 -0.87 -22.04 -0.31
C LYS A 275 -0.01 -22.98 0.53
N SER A 276 0.69 -23.94 -0.08
CA SER A 276 1.60 -24.84 0.65
C SER A 276 2.94 -24.19 0.99
N MET A 277 3.31 -23.08 0.32
CA MET A 277 4.45 -22.27 0.73
C MET A 277 4.23 -21.70 2.14
N SER A 278 5.27 -21.75 2.98
CA SER A 278 5.19 -21.29 4.36
C SER A 278 5.20 -19.77 4.42
N ALA A 279 4.23 -19.17 5.11
CA ALA A 279 4.25 -17.73 5.38
C ALA A 279 5.34 -17.41 6.40
N VAL A 280 6.28 -16.55 6.03
CA VAL A 280 7.43 -16.15 6.87
C VAL A 280 7.34 -14.71 7.38
N MET A 281 6.43 -13.94 6.79
CA MET A 281 6.02 -12.64 7.29
C MET A 281 4.52 -12.46 7.02
N TYR A 282 3.80 -11.92 7.99
CA TYR A 282 2.38 -11.59 7.85
C TYR A 282 1.98 -10.38 8.68
N ASP A 283 1.38 -9.39 8.03
CA ASP A 283 0.76 -8.24 8.69
C ASP A 283 -0.78 -8.30 8.53
N PRO A 284 -1.53 -8.64 9.58
CA PRO A 284 -2.98 -8.81 9.51
C PRO A 284 -3.73 -7.51 9.21
N ARG A 285 -3.12 -6.34 9.47
CA ARG A 285 -3.73 -5.02 9.20
C ARG A 285 -4.06 -4.83 7.72
N PHE A 286 -3.29 -5.48 6.85
CA PHE A 286 -3.35 -5.34 5.40
C PHE A 286 -3.94 -6.57 4.71
N PHE A 287 -4.63 -7.46 5.45
CA PHE A 287 -5.18 -8.70 4.91
C PHE A 287 -6.30 -8.43 3.89
N PRO A 288 -6.14 -8.80 2.61
CA PRO A 288 -7.08 -8.38 1.57
C PRO A 288 -8.31 -9.31 1.44
N TYR A 289 -8.35 -10.46 2.12
CA TYR A 289 -9.40 -11.47 1.94
C TYR A 289 -10.55 -11.30 2.93
N GLU A 290 -11.75 -11.72 2.51
CA GLU A 290 -12.94 -11.75 3.37
C GLU A 290 -12.97 -12.98 4.30
N ARG A 291 -12.19 -14.02 3.95
CA ARG A 291 -12.14 -15.31 4.63
C ARG A 291 -10.70 -15.76 4.73
N ASN A 292 -10.46 -16.80 5.52
CA ASN A 292 -9.14 -17.39 5.70
C ASN A 292 -8.51 -17.78 4.36
N TRP A 293 -7.21 -17.52 4.23
CA TRP A 293 -6.45 -17.80 3.02
C TRP A 293 -5.07 -18.35 3.36
N GLY A 294 -4.78 -19.59 2.96
CA GLY A 294 -3.44 -20.17 3.08
C GLY A 294 -2.91 -20.20 4.53
N GLY A 295 -3.77 -20.49 5.50
CA GLY A 295 -3.43 -20.49 6.93
C GLY A 295 -3.46 -19.12 7.61
N LEU A 296 -3.87 -18.06 6.89
CA LEU A 296 -3.93 -16.69 7.42
C LEU A 296 -5.37 -16.20 7.54
N SER A 297 -5.63 -15.36 8.54
CA SER A 297 -6.93 -14.70 8.77
C SER A 297 -6.74 -13.26 9.24
N ALA A 298 -7.81 -12.45 9.18
CA ALA A 298 -7.76 -11.05 9.61
C ALA A 298 -7.37 -10.87 11.09
N SER A 299 -7.53 -11.89 11.94
CA SER A 299 -7.13 -11.86 13.36
C SER A 299 -5.70 -12.39 13.61
N GLY A 300 -4.99 -12.84 12.56
CA GLY A 300 -3.67 -13.46 12.69
C GLY A 300 -3.53 -14.77 11.90
N ALA A 301 -2.38 -15.42 12.04
CA ALA A 301 -2.20 -16.79 11.56
C ALA A 301 -3.13 -17.73 12.36
N THR A 302 -3.79 -18.66 11.68
CA THR A 302 -4.58 -19.70 12.34
C THR A 302 -3.68 -20.90 12.57
N ASP A 303 -3.56 -21.38 13.81
CA ASP A 303 -2.93 -22.68 14.08
C ASP A 303 -3.62 -23.75 13.24
N THR A 304 -2.85 -24.38 12.35
CA THR A 304 -3.18 -25.65 11.70
C THR A 304 -2.10 -26.64 12.01
#